data_AF-A0A9D3LWG3-F1
#
_entry.id   AF-A0A9D3LWG3-F1
#
_cell.length_a   1.000
_cell.length_b   1.000
_cell.length_c   1.000
_cell.angle_alpha   90.00
_cell.angle_beta   90.00
_cell.angle_gamma   90.00
#
_symmetry.space_group_name_H-M   'P 1'
#
loop_
_entity.id
_entity.type
_entity.pdbx_description
1 polymer ?
#
loop_
_entity_poly.entity_id
_entity_poly.type
_entity_poly.pdbx_seq_one_letter_code
_entity_poly.pdbx_strand_id
1 'polypeptide(L)'
;MPGEEPPNFLRASALSEHISPVVVIPLEESSPETEHLEEPSPETEHLVETGDLVDMDIPPAQQGSTENRFDDVFGTSSTRDPFNFNGQNGTRKEDKDRLIEQLTQELQVLKEELETFRVESGRLRQALQGRVSELEAELAEQRHLKQQALGESEFLRAELEDLRRVKEDTEKEQRSVSQIERKAQANEQRYTKLKEKYSELVQSHADLLRKNAEVTRQVTLVQVAQDEVEGARREMQEKVKAALLEAQRQEREQLQQTQALHTDLLSSRVALDTLRDNMAASQQSREELSSRLSALETERAGLAGAVAQKEAELVGLGEELEGARSRLARERETAAKAAETLQNQLSAKESRELALERQLVAAPWTALQGALQEAEGIVQDSLSRLDDPAHLGCTGSADYLVSRTQAALDCVDELQAARAQYLSDQTGVSQMLRWVARFAHLVGDTVVQGSASSHMAPADQADALADGVRVCGTESLVLLRQLKEQETLGVADGQNLTAALNRVRTTAEKLRPRGAGASGGAGAG
;
A
#
# COMPACT_ATOMS: atom_id res chain seq x y z
N MET A 1 -57.71 -50.74 -44.65
CA MET A 1 -56.31 -51.17 -44.78
C MET A 1 -55.82 -50.89 -46.20
N PRO A 2 -55.26 -49.69 -46.47
CA PRO A 2 -54.28 -49.51 -47.53
C PRO A 2 -52.86 -49.64 -46.96
N GLY A 3 -51.98 -50.29 -47.73
CA GLY A 3 -50.62 -50.65 -47.31
C GLY A 3 -49.66 -49.47 -47.25
N GLU A 4 -48.79 -49.48 -46.24
CA GLU A 4 -47.64 -48.60 -46.13
C GLU A 4 -46.51 -49.12 -47.04
N GLU A 5 -46.16 -48.35 -48.06
CA GLU A 5 -44.95 -48.56 -48.85
C GLU A 5 -43.70 -48.13 -48.06
N PRO A 6 -42.55 -48.80 -48.23
CA PRO A 6 -41.31 -48.41 -47.56
C PRO A 6 -40.79 -47.05 -48.08
N PRO A 7 -40.07 -46.28 -47.23
CA PRO A 7 -39.68 -44.91 -47.54
C PRO A 7 -38.76 -44.81 -48.76
N ASN A 8 -39.12 -43.93 -49.70
CA ASN A 8 -38.34 -43.67 -50.90
C ASN A 8 -37.20 -42.69 -50.62
N PHE A 9 -36.01 -43.22 -50.36
CA PHE A 9 -34.81 -42.46 -50.00
C PHE A 9 -34.26 -41.56 -51.12
N LEU A 10 -34.62 -41.79 -52.38
CA LEU A 10 -34.25 -40.91 -53.51
C LEU A 10 -34.98 -39.57 -53.46
N ARG A 11 -36.19 -39.55 -52.88
CA ARG A 11 -36.96 -38.32 -52.70
C ARG A 11 -36.52 -37.55 -51.46
N ALA A 12 -36.18 -38.27 -50.38
CA ALA A 12 -35.68 -37.67 -49.14
C ALA A 12 -34.28 -37.03 -49.25
N SER A 13 -33.52 -37.33 -50.31
CA SER A 13 -32.19 -36.74 -50.58
C SER A 13 -32.19 -35.64 -51.64
N ALA A 14 -33.35 -35.28 -52.20
CA ALA A 14 -33.49 -34.18 -53.15
C ALA A 14 -33.53 -32.83 -52.42
N LEU A 15 -32.43 -32.07 -52.47
CA LEU A 15 -32.29 -30.75 -51.85
C LEU A 15 -33.25 -29.68 -52.40
N SER A 16 -33.97 -29.96 -53.49
CA SER A 16 -34.95 -29.05 -54.10
C SER A 16 -36.31 -29.01 -53.37
N GLU A 17 -36.62 -30.00 -52.53
CA GLU A 17 -37.89 -30.05 -51.77
C GLU A 17 -37.74 -29.57 -50.30
N HIS A 18 -36.55 -29.11 -49.88
CA HIS A 18 -36.33 -28.58 -48.53
C HIS A 18 -36.60 -27.07 -48.46
N ILE A 19 -37.78 -26.71 -47.93
CA ILE A 19 -38.16 -25.33 -47.62
C ILE A 19 -37.51 -24.94 -46.28
N SER A 20 -36.66 -23.91 -46.28
CA SER A 20 -36.07 -23.34 -45.06
C SER A 20 -37.13 -22.56 -44.27
N PRO A 21 -37.28 -22.77 -42.95
CA PRO A 21 -38.23 -22.01 -42.15
C PRO A 21 -37.75 -20.55 -42.02
N VAL A 22 -38.54 -19.62 -42.55
CA VAL A 22 -38.36 -18.18 -42.37
C VAL A 22 -38.96 -17.81 -41.01
N VAL A 23 -38.11 -17.42 -40.07
CA VAL A 23 -38.53 -16.88 -38.78
C VAL A 23 -38.87 -15.40 -38.97
N VAL A 24 -40.17 -15.10 -39.02
CA VAL A 24 -40.70 -13.74 -38.95
C VAL A 24 -40.92 -13.41 -37.47
N ILE A 25 -40.21 -12.41 -36.95
CA ILE A 25 -40.45 -11.87 -35.59
C ILE A 25 -41.63 -10.89 -35.67
N PRO A 26 -42.73 -11.10 -34.94
CA PRO A 26 -43.85 -10.17 -34.89
C PRO A 26 -43.50 -8.87 -34.16
N LEU A 27 -44.03 -7.75 -34.66
CA LEU A 27 -44.12 -6.45 -33.99
C LEU A 27 -45.34 -6.43 -33.07
N GLU A 28 -45.16 -6.21 -31.76
CA GLU A 28 -46.09 -5.57 -30.81
C GLU A 28 -45.21 -4.99 -29.67
N GLU A 29 -45.08 -3.69 -29.43
CA GLU A 29 -46.03 -2.65 -28.96
C GLU A 29 -46.60 -2.87 -27.54
N SER A 30 -46.26 -1.89 -26.68
CA SER A 30 -46.90 -1.42 -25.42
C SER A 30 -46.45 -1.95 -24.03
N SER A 31 -45.48 -1.20 -23.43
CA SER A 31 -45.54 -0.35 -22.20
C SER A 31 -46.14 -0.83 -20.85
N PRO A 32 -45.91 -0.12 -19.69
CA PRO A 32 -44.96 0.98 -19.38
C PRO A 32 -44.30 0.97 -17.97
N GLU A 33 -43.44 1.99 -17.73
CA GLU A 33 -43.08 2.68 -16.45
C GLU A 33 -42.20 1.93 -15.42
N THR A 34 -41.15 2.50 -14.80
CA THR A 34 -40.89 3.91 -14.42
C THR A 34 -39.39 4.17 -14.14
N GLU A 35 -39.00 5.44 -14.33
CA GLU A 35 -37.88 6.19 -13.70
C GLU A 35 -36.44 5.90 -14.17
N HIS A 36 -35.87 6.64 -15.13
CA HIS A 36 -35.46 8.06 -15.18
C HIS A 36 -34.00 8.31 -14.76
N LEU A 37 -33.33 9.09 -15.62
CA LEU A 37 -32.04 9.81 -15.50
C LEU A 37 -30.81 9.02 -16.02
N GLU A 38 -30.61 9.00 -17.34
CA GLU A 38 -29.89 10.01 -18.17
C GLU A 38 -28.36 9.95 -18.03
N GLU A 39 -27.71 9.40 -19.07
CA GLU A 39 -26.37 9.82 -19.49
C GLU A 39 -26.40 11.31 -19.95
N PRO A 40 -25.26 12.01 -20.06
CA PRO A 40 -24.49 11.90 -21.31
C PRO A 40 -22.95 12.01 -21.18
N SER A 41 -22.25 11.39 -22.12
CA SER A 41 -20.94 11.83 -22.65
C SER A 41 -21.16 12.79 -23.85
N PRO A 42 -20.16 13.41 -24.49
CA PRO A 42 -18.88 13.98 -24.04
C PRO A 42 -18.60 15.42 -24.64
N GLU A 43 -17.39 15.94 -24.40
CA GLU A 43 -16.67 17.03 -25.11
C GLU A 43 -17.13 18.50 -24.93
N THR A 44 -16.31 19.34 -24.27
CA THR A 44 -15.47 20.39 -24.92
C THR A 44 -14.71 21.23 -23.88
N GLU A 45 -13.49 21.60 -24.25
CA GLU A 45 -12.63 22.57 -23.57
C GLU A 45 -13.30 23.95 -23.51
N HIS A 46 -13.31 24.59 -22.33
CA HIS A 46 -13.26 26.05 -22.29
C HIS A 46 -12.49 26.55 -21.06
N LEU A 47 -11.50 27.36 -21.38
CA LEU A 47 -10.61 28.13 -20.53
C LEU A 47 -11.38 29.29 -19.86
N VAL A 48 -10.81 29.80 -18.76
CA VAL A 48 -10.89 31.18 -18.22
C VAL A 48 -11.83 31.46 -17.01
N GLU A 49 -11.16 31.85 -15.91
CA GLU A 49 -11.52 32.77 -14.82
C GLU A 49 -12.86 32.63 -14.06
N THR A 50 -12.77 32.18 -12.81
CA THR A 50 -13.22 32.88 -11.59
C THR A 50 -12.35 32.34 -10.43
N GLY A 51 -11.71 33.11 -9.55
CA GLY A 51 -12.08 34.41 -8.99
C GLY A 51 -12.71 34.20 -7.62
N ASP A 52 -11.86 33.96 -6.60
CA ASP A 52 -11.97 34.47 -5.21
C ASP A 52 -11.36 33.50 -4.17
N LEU A 53 -10.08 33.73 -3.90
CA LEU A 53 -9.42 33.38 -2.65
C LEU A 53 -9.81 34.46 -1.62
N VAL A 54 -10.35 34.04 -0.48
CA VAL A 54 -10.65 34.94 0.64
C VAL A 54 -9.34 35.25 1.38
N ASP A 55 -8.75 36.40 1.05
CA ASP A 55 -7.73 37.06 1.84
C ASP A 55 -8.33 37.55 3.17
N MET A 56 -7.80 37.05 4.29
CA MET A 56 -8.03 37.65 5.61
C MET A 56 -6.98 38.73 5.86
N ASP A 57 -7.10 39.82 5.11
CA ASP A 57 -6.33 41.03 5.36
C ASP A 57 -6.93 41.83 6.53
N ILE A 58 -6.06 42.13 7.48
CA ILE A 58 -6.27 43.06 8.59
C ILE A 58 -6.25 44.48 7.99
N PRO A 59 -7.27 45.32 8.23
CA PRO A 59 -7.33 46.63 7.56
C PRO A 59 -6.19 47.55 8.04
N PRO A 60 -5.55 48.30 7.13
CA PRO A 60 -4.54 49.28 7.49
C PRO A 60 -5.19 50.48 8.18
N ALA A 61 -4.51 50.95 9.23
CA ALA A 61 -4.84 52.17 9.96
C ALA A 61 -4.98 53.36 9.00
N GLN A 62 -6.20 53.90 8.90
CA GLN A 62 -6.41 55.23 8.35
C GLN A 62 -6.03 56.27 9.41
N GLN A 63 -5.03 57.07 9.06
CA GLN A 63 -4.74 58.35 9.67
C GLN A 63 -5.97 59.25 9.54
N GLY A 64 -6.55 59.67 10.67
CA GLY A 64 -7.74 60.51 10.70
C GLY A 64 -8.11 60.94 12.12
N SER A 65 -7.45 62.01 12.59
CA SER A 65 -7.97 62.98 13.57
C SER A 65 -8.62 62.44 14.86
N THR A 66 -7.82 61.88 15.78
CA THR A 66 -8.25 61.66 17.17
C THR A 66 -7.30 62.25 18.20
N GLU A 67 -6.63 63.37 17.89
CA GLU A 67 -5.77 64.06 18.86
C GLU A 67 -6.52 64.81 19.98
N ASN A 68 -7.83 65.01 19.89
CA ASN A 68 -8.50 65.97 20.80
C ASN A 68 -9.51 65.39 21.79
N ARG A 69 -9.59 64.05 21.98
CA ARG A 69 -10.57 63.45 22.91
C ARG A 69 -9.99 62.98 24.25
N PHE A 70 -8.68 62.78 24.33
CA PHE A 70 -8.02 62.36 25.57
C PHE A 70 -7.60 63.55 26.45
N ASP A 71 -7.22 64.67 25.81
CA ASP A 71 -6.84 65.94 26.48
C ASP A 71 -8.03 66.66 27.16
N ASP A 72 -9.27 66.37 26.75
CA ASP A 72 -10.48 67.03 27.26
C ASP A 72 -11.03 66.38 28.54
N VAL A 73 -10.52 65.20 28.91
CA VAL A 73 -10.96 64.45 30.11
C VAL A 73 -9.92 64.53 31.24
N PHE A 74 -8.65 64.80 30.93
CA PHE A 74 -7.56 64.91 31.90
C PHE A 74 -6.75 66.20 31.70
N GLY A 75 -7.39 67.35 31.94
CA GLY A 75 -6.78 68.63 32.32
C GLY A 75 -5.40 68.98 31.73
N THR A 76 -5.41 69.91 30.77
CA THR A 76 -4.24 70.60 30.22
C THR A 76 -3.17 70.93 31.27
N SER A 77 -1.96 70.41 31.09
CA SER A 77 -0.76 70.89 31.78
C SER A 77 -0.35 72.23 31.20
N SER A 78 -1.06 73.31 31.54
CA SER A 78 -0.61 74.67 31.28
C SER A 78 -1.09 75.63 32.35
N THR A 79 -0.12 76.08 33.14
CA THR A 79 -0.08 77.31 33.95
C THR A 79 -0.94 77.39 35.23
N ARG A 80 -0.23 77.31 36.37
CA ARG A 80 -0.62 77.71 37.74
C ARG A 80 -1.81 76.96 38.37
N ASP A 81 -1.48 75.88 39.07
CA ASP A 81 -2.31 75.35 40.16
C ASP A 81 -1.43 75.11 41.41
N PRO A 82 -1.74 75.66 42.61
CA PRO A 82 -0.95 75.47 43.83
C PRO A 82 -1.11 74.07 44.44
N PHE A 83 -2.02 73.23 43.93
CA PHE A 83 -2.33 71.90 44.46
C PHE A 83 -1.94 70.79 43.48
N ASN A 84 -0.65 70.73 43.15
CA ASN A 84 -0.08 69.61 42.42
C ASN A 84 0.10 68.39 43.36
N PHE A 85 -0.91 67.52 43.43
CA PHE A 85 -0.84 66.23 44.13
C PHE A 85 0.06 65.18 43.44
N ASN A 86 0.64 65.50 42.27
CA ASN A 86 1.44 64.55 41.49
C ASN A 86 2.84 64.27 42.10
N GLY A 87 3.17 64.95 43.20
CA GLY A 87 4.41 64.75 43.97
C GLY A 87 4.27 63.85 45.20
N GLN A 88 3.09 63.30 45.50
CA GLN A 88 2.86 62.56 46.75
C GLN A 88 3.04 61.04 46.66
N ASN A 89 3.17 60.48 45.46
CA ASN A 89 3.70 59.14 45.26
C ASN A 89 5.16 59.27 44.82
N GLY A 90 6.09 58.95 45.73
CA GLY A 90 7.53 59.20 45.65
C GLY A 90 8.32 58.50 44.53
N THR A 91 7.72 58.23 43.38
CA THR A 91 8.43 57.86 42.15
C THR A 91 8.71 59.11 41.34
N ARG A 92 10.00 59.39 41.11
CA ARG A 92 10.41 60.55 40.31
C ARG A 92 9.86 60.36 38.88
N LYS A 93 9.58 61.45 38.17
CA LYS A 93 9.10 61.39 36.78
C LYS A 93 9.98 60.48 35.92
N GLU A 94 11.29 60.55 36.12
CA GLU A 94 12.32 59.70 35.49
C GLU A 94 12.13 58.20 35.78
N ASP A 95 11.65 57.82 36.97
CA ASP A 95 11.40 56.41 37.31
C ASP A 95 10.14 55.88 36.62
N LYS A 96 9.11 56.74 36.48
CA LYS A 96 7.90 56.43 35.71
C LYS A 96 8.22 56.31 34.22
N ASP A 97 9.02 57.23 33.69
CA ASP A 97 9.45 57.22 32.29
C ASP A 97 10.30 55.97 31.99
N ARG A 98 11.23 55.58 32.89
CA ARG A 98 11.99 54.31 32.79
C ARG A 98 11.10 53.07 32.83
N LEU A 99 10.09 53.05 33.70
CA LEU A 99 9.14 51.93 33.78
C LEU A 99 8.30 51.83 32.51
N ILE A 100 7.88 52.97 31.95
CA ILE A 100 7.15 53.02 30.68
C ILE A 100 8.05 52.50 29.56
N GLU A 101 9.31 52.91 29.49
CA GLU A 101 10.27 52.39 28.50
C GLU A 101 10.45 50.88 28.63
N GLN A 102 10.62 50.38 29.86
CA GLN A 102 10.77 48.94 30.13
C GLN A 102 9.52 48.16 29.69
N LEU A 103 8.32 48.58 30.12
CA LEU A 103 7.07 47.92 29.75
C LEU A 103 6.80 48.00 28.24
N THR A 104 7.21 49.08 27.58
CA THR A 104 7.09 49.23 26.12
C THR A 104 8.02 48.24 25.40
N GLN A 105 9.25 48.06 25.90
CA GLN A 105 10.17 47.05 25.38
C GLN A 105 9.64 45.62 25.63
N GLU A 106 9.14 45.33 26.83
CA GLU A 106 8.54 44.02 27.15
C GLU A 106 7.33 43.73 26.25
N LEU A 107 6.44 44.71 26.05
CA LEU A 107 5.31 44.58 25.11
C LEU A 107 5.77 44.37 23.67
N GLN A 108 6.92 44.93 23.27
CA GLN A 108 7.47 44.73 21.93
C GLN A 108 8.01 43.30 21.78
N VAL A 109 8.78 42.81 22.76
CA VAL A 109 9.28 41.42 22.76
C VAL A 109 8.13 40.41 22.75
N LEU A 110 7.11 40.61 23.58
CA LEU A 110 5.91 39.76 23.61
C LEU A 110 5.16 39.74 22.28
N LYS A 111 5.11 40.87 21.57
CA LYS A 111 4.52 40.93 20.22
C LYS A 111 5.35 40.15 19.20
N GLU A 112 6.67 40.28 19.25
CA GLU A 112 7.59 39.52 18.38
C GLU A 112 7.47 38.02 18.64
N GLU A 113 7.46 37.58 19.90
CA GLU A 113 7.24 36.19 20.28
C GLU A 113 5.89 35.67 19.78
N LEU A 114 4.83 36.45 19.91
CA LEU A 114 3.50 36.07 19.44
C LEU A 114 3.44 35.95 17.91
N GLU A 115 4.11 36.83 17.17
CA GLU A 115 4.24 36.72 15.72
C GLU A 115 5.06 35.49 15.32
N THR A 116 6.17 35.19 16.01
CA THR A 116 6.93 33.96 15.73
C THR A 116 6.09 32.70 15.95
N PHE A 117 5.35 32.63 17.06
CA PHE A 117 4.43 31.53 17.34
C PHE A 117 3.32 31.40 16.29
N ARG A 118 2.77 32.52 15.80
CA ARG A 118 1.76 32.53 14.73
C ARG A 118 2.33 31.96 13.43
N VAL A 119 3.54 32.37 13.05
CA VAL A 119 4.22 31.89 11.83
C VAL A 119 4.52 30.39 11.96
N GLU A 120 5.04 29.94 13.09
CA GLU A 120 5.34 28.52 13.32
C GLU A 120 4.07 27.65 13.30
N SER A 121 3.00 28.11 13.95
CA SER A 121 1.69 27.44 13.92
C SER A 121 1.07 27.45 12.52
N GLY A 122 1.28 28.52 11.74
CA GLY A 122 0.90 28.58 10.33
C GLY A 122 1.65 27.56 9.48
N ARG A 123 2.97 27.47 9.66
CA ARG A 123 3.82 26.49 8.97
C ARG A 123 3.44 25.05 9.32
N LEU A 124 3.15 24.75 10.58
CA LEU A 124 2.71 23.43 11.00
C LEU A 124 1.34 23.07 10.38
N ARG A 125 0.39 24.02 10.37
CA ARG A 125 -0.91 23.82 9.71
C ARG A 125 -0.76 23.53 8.22
N GLN A 126 0.10 24.28 7.52
CA GLN A 126 0.38 24.03 6.10
C GLN A 126 1.02 22.66 5.87
N ALA A 127 1.98 22.25 6.72
CA ALA A 127 2.59 20.93 6.62
C ALA A 127 1.57 19.80 6.84
N LEU A 128 0.68 19.95 7.82
CA LEU A 128 -0.40 18.98 8.06
C LEU A 128 -1.41 18.94 6.90
N GLN A 129 -1.79 20.10 6.37
CA GLN A 129 -2.66 20.17 5.18
C GLN A 129 -2.01 19.48 3.97
N GLY A 130 -0.71 19.72 3.72
CA GLY A 130 0.05 19.01 2.69
C GLY A 130 0.02 17.50 2.89
N ARG A 131 0.24 17.03 4.13
CA ARG A 131 0.17 15.60 4.44
C ARG A 131 -1.22 15.00 4.24
N VAL A 132 -2.29 15.74 4.55
CA VAL A 132 -3.66 15.32 4.27
C VAL A 132 -3.88 15.18 2.76
N SER A 133 -3.46 16.17 1.97
CA SER A 133 -3.60 16.11 0.51
C SER A 133 -2.80 14.96 -0.11
N GLU A 134 -1.59 14.68 0.38
CA GLU A 134 -0.82 13.50 -0.03
C GLU A 134 -1.57 12.20 0.27
N LEU A 135 -2.10 12.05 1.49
CA LEU A 135 -2.86 10.86 1.88
C LEU A 135 -4.16 10.70 1.07
N GLU A 136 -4.82 11.80 0.73
CA GLU A 136 -6.00 11.79 -0.14
C GLU A 136 -5.65 11.33 -1.57
N ALA A 137 -4.51 11.77 -2.11
CA ALA A 137 -4.00 11.34 -3.40
C ALA A 137 -3.59 9.86 -3.40
N GLU A 138 -2.85 9.42 -2.37
CA GLU A 138 -2.50 8.00 -2.17
C GLU A 138 -3.76 7.13 -2.10
N LEU A 139 -4.80 7.58 -1.37
CA LEU A 139 -6.07 6.85 -1.27
C LEU A 139 -6.82 6.78 -2.61
N ALA A 140 -6.80 7.86 -3.40
CA ALA A 140 -7.40 7.88 -4.73
C ALA A 140 -6.67 6.91 -5.70
N GLU A 141 -5.34 6.89 -5.66
CA GLU A 141 -4.52 5.95 -6.44
C GLU A 141 -4.83 4.50 -6.05
N GLN A 142 -4.91 4.18 -4.75
CA GLN A 142 -5.27 2.84 -4.29
C GLN A 142 -6.67 2.41 -4.75
N ARG A 143 -7.64 3.33 -4.77
CA ARG A 143 -8.99 3.06 -5.30
C ARG A 143 -8.96 2.74 -6.79
N HIS A 144 -8.19 3.51 -7.56
CA HIS A 144 -8.03 3.28 -9.00
C HIS A 144 -7.38 1.92 -9.28
N LEU A 145 -6.26 1.61 -8.62
CA LEU A 145 -5.57 0.32 -8.76
C LEU A 145 -6.48 -0.86 -8.38
N LYS A 146 -7.29 -0.71 -7.33
CA LYS A 146 -8.28 -1.73 -6.94
C LYS A 146 -9.35 -1.92 -8.03
N GLN A 147 -9.88 -0.84 -8.59
CA GLN A 147 -10.88 -0.92 -9.67
C GLN A 147 -10.29 -1.60 -10.91
N GLN A 148 -9.07 -1.25 -11.28
CA GLN A 148 -8.35 -1.89 -12.38
C GLN A 148 -8.19 -3.39 -12.16
N ALA A 149 -7.71 -3.79 -10.97
CA ALA A 149 -7.53 -5.21 -10.62
C ALA A 149 -8.87 -5.99 -10.61
N LEU A 150 -9.97 -5.35 -10.23
CA LEU A 150 -11.31 -5.95 -10.33
C LEU A 150 -11.73 -6.16 -11.78
N GLY A 151 -11.53 -5.16 -12.65
CA GLY A 151 -11.82 -5.28 -14.08
C GLY A 151 -11.00 -6.38 -14.76
N GLU A 152 -9.70 -6.45 -14.46
CA GLU A 152 -8.82 -7.53 -14.95
C GLU A 152 -9.29 -8.91 -14.43
N SER A 153 -9.71 -9.00 -13.17
CA SER A 153 -10.25 -10.24 -12.60
C SER A 153 -11.55 -10.68 -13.26
N GLU A 154 -12.44 -9.75 -13.58
CA GLU A 154 -13.69 -10.03 -14.30
C GLU A 154 -13.42 -10.50 -15.72
N PHE A 155 -12.50 -9.83 -16.43
CA PHE A 155 -12.04 -10.24 -17.75
C PHE A 155 -11.48 -11.68 -17.75
N LEU A 156 -10.57 -11.98 -16.82
CA LEU A 156 -9.98 -13.32 -16.70
C LEU A 156 -11.02 -14.39 -16.35
N ARG A 157 -12.04 -14.06 -15.55
CA ARG A 157 -13.16 -14.99 -15.28
C ARG A 157 -13.95 -15.29 -16.54
N ALA A 158 -14.27 -14.27 -17.34
CA ALA A 158 -14.97 -14.45 -18.61
C ALA A 158 -14.15 -15.31 -19.59
N GLU A 159 -12.86 -15.04 -19.73
CA GLU A 159 -11.97 -15.83 -20.59
C GLU A 159 -11.87 -17.29 -20.14
N LEU A 160 -11.83 -17.55 -18.82
CA LEU A 160 -11.86 -18.90 -18.28
C LEU A 160 -13.20 -19.62 -18.55
N GLU A 161 -14.32 -18.90 -18.52
CA GLU A 161 -15.63 -19.46 -18.87
C GLU A 161 -15.72 -19.84 -20.35
N ASP A 162 -15.20 -19.00 -21.24
CA ASP A 162 -15.13 -19.28 -22.67
C ASP A 162 -14.22 -20.47 -22.97
N LEU A 163 -13.04 -20.54 -22.34
CA LEU A 163 -12.16 -21.71 -22.46
C LEU A 163 -12.82 -23.00 -21.96
N ARG A 164 -13.61 -22.93 -20.88
CA ARG A 164 -14.37 -24.08 -20.39
C ARG A 164 -15.43 -24.52 -21.39
N ARG A 165 -16.16 -23.58 -22.01
CA ARG A 165 -17.15 -23.88 -23.06
C ARG A 165 -16.50 -24.58 -24.24
N VAL A 166 -15.40 -24.04 -24.76
CA VAL A 166 -14.64 -24.65 -25.86
C VAL A 166 -14.17 -26.05 -25.48
N LYS A 167 -13.65 -26.23 -24.26
CA LYS A 167 -13.24 -27.55 -23.77
C LYS A 167 -14.43 -28.52 -23.74
N GLU A 168 -15.58 -28.11 -23.22
CA GLU A 168 -16.77 -28.97 -23.18
C GLU A 168 -17.24 -29.37 -24.58
N ASP A 169 -17.19 -28.46 -25.54
CA ASP A 169 -17.59 -28.74 -26.93
C ASP A 169 -16.60 -29.65 -27.64
N THR A 170 -15.29 -29.44 -27.46
CA THR A 170 -14.26 -30.35 -27.98
C THR A 170 -14.40 -31.75 -27.37
N GLU A 171 -14.72 -31.88 -26.07
CA GLU A 171 -14.99 -33.18 -25.45
C GLU A 171 -16.25 -33.84 -26.02
N LYS A 172 -17.32 -33.09 -26.30
CA LYS A 172 -18.52 -33.63 -26.96
C LYS A 172 -18.20 -34.13 -28.37
N GLU A 173 -17.45 -33.36 -29.14
CA GLU A 173 -17.04 -33.74 -30.48
C GLU A 173 -16.13 -34.97 -30.47
N GLN A 174 -15.16 -35.04 -29.55
CA GLN A 174 -14.30 -36.21 -29.37
C GLN A 174 -15.11 -37.48 -29.04
N ARG A 175 -16.13 -37.37 -28.17
CA ARG A 175 -17.04 -38.49 -27.87
C ARG A 175 -17.81 -38.92 -29.12
N SER A 176 -18.28 -37.98 -29.94
CA SER A 176 -18.96 -38.25 -31.20
C SER A 176 -18.06 -38.98 -32.20
N VAL A 177 -16.84 -38.48 -32.42
CA VAL A 177 -15.83 -39.11 -33.30
C VAL A 177 -15.52 -40.52 -32.82
N SER A 178 -15.29 -40.71 -31.52
CA SER A 178 -15.05 -42.04 -30.94
C SER A 178 -16.22 -43.00 -31.18
N GLN A 179 -17.46 -42.52 -31.17
CA GLN A 179 -18.63 -43.34 -31.46
C GLN A 179 -18.72 -43.70 -32.96
N ILE A 180 -18.38 -42.76 -33.85
CA ILE A 180 -18.31 -43.00 -35.30
C ILE A 180 -17.22 -44.02 -35.63
N GLU A 181 -16.03 -43.90 -35.03
CA GLU A 181 -14.93 -44.85 -35.20
C GLU A 181 -15.33 -46.28 -34.78
N ARG A 182 -15.98 -46.44 -33.63
CA ARG A 182 -16.49 -47.76 -33.20
C ARG A 182 -17.49 -48.34 -34.19
N LYS A 183 -18.39 -47.52 -34.74
CA LYS A 183 -19.34 -47.94 -35.79
C LYS A 183 -18.62 -48.32 -37.08
N ALA A 184 -17.61 -47.56 -37.48
CA ALA A 184 -16.79 -47.85 -38.66
C ALA A 184 -16.04 -49.18 -38.51
N GLN A 185 -15.39 -49.42 -37.36
CA GLN A 185 -14.72 -50.68 -37.04
C GLN A 185 -15.68 -51.88 -37.07
N ALA A 186 -16.87 -51.74 -36.48
CA ALA A 186 -17.89 -52.79 -36.52
C ALA A 186 -18.35 -53.08 -37.96
N ASN A 187 -18.46 -52.04 -38.81
CA ASN A 187 -18.81 -52.20 -40.21
C ASN A 187 -17.68 -52.88 -41.01
N GLU A 188 -16.43 -52.49 -40.79
CA GLU A 188 -15.25 -53.11 -41.40
C GLU A 188 -15.14 -54.61 -41.06
N GLN A 189 -15.38 -54.97 -39.80
CA GLN A 189 -15.45 -56.38 -39.38
C GLN A 189 -16.58 -57.13 -40.11
N ARG A 190 -17.72 -56.49 -40.34
CA ARG A 190 -18.85 -57.07 -41.08
C ARG A 190 -18.50 -57.31 -42.56
N TYR A 191 -17.85 -56.33 -43.21
CA TYR A 191 -17.37 -56.48 -44.59
C TYR A 191 -16.33 -57.59 -44.72
N THR A 192 -15.43 -57.70 -43.75
CA THR A 192 -14.40 -58.75 -43.71
C THR A 192 -15.05 -60.13 -43.66
N LYS A 193 -16.01 -60.35 -42.77
CA LYS A 193 -16.79 -61.61 -42.70
C LYS A 193 -17.55 -61.91 -43.99
N LEU A 194 -18.11 -60.88 -44.64
CA LEU A 194 -18.82 -61.05 -45.91
C LEU A 194 -17.86 -61.49 -47.03
N LYS A 195 -16.65 -60.90 -47.08
CA LYS A 195 -15.60 -61.27 -48.03
C LYS A 195 -15.12 -62.70 -47.81
N GLU A 196 -14.95 -63.13 -46.56
CA GLU A 196 -14.64 -64.53 -46.22
C GLU A 196 -15.74 -65.47 -46.76
N LYS A 197 -17.01 -65.17 -46.52
CA LYS A 197 -18.14 -65.96 -47.03
C LYS A 197 -18.21 -66.01 -48.55
N TYR A 198 -17.97 -64.89 -49.22
CA TYR A 198 -17.89 -64.86 -50.69
C TYR A 198 -16.74 -65.72 -51.21
N SER A 199 -15.57 -65.68 -50.55
CA SER A 199 -14.42 -66.50 -50.90
C SER A 199 -14.70 -67.99 -50.71
N GLU A 200 -15.35 -68.39 -49.60
CA GLU A 200 -15.83 -69.76 -49.38
C GLU A 200 -16.76 -70.23 -50.50
N LEU A 201 -17.70 -69.37 -50.92
CA LEU A 201 -18.67 -69.69 -51.98
C LEU A 201 -17.98 -69.90 -53.34
N VAL A 202 -17.07 -69.01 -53.72
CA VAL A 202 -16.28 -69.12 -54.95
C VAL A 202 -15.46 -70.42 -54.95
N GLN A 203 -14.82 -70.75 -53.83
CA GLN A 203 -14.05 -71.98 -53.69
C GLN A 203 -14.94 -73.23 -53.86
N SER A 204 -16.11 -73.25 -53.21
CA SER A 204 -17.09 -74.33 -53.35
C SER A 204 -17.56 -74.49 -54.80
N HIS A 205 -17.82 -73.38 -55.50
CA HIS A 205 -18.20 -73.41 -56.91
C HIS A 205 -17.09 -73.97 -57.81
N ALA A 206 -15.82 -73.59 -57.56
CA ALA A 206 -14.68 -74.14 -58.27
C ALA A 206 -14.53 -75.66 -58.07
N ASP A 207 -14.74 -76.16 -56.85
CA ASP A 207 -14.68 -77.59 -56.55
C ASP A 207 -15.82 -78.39 -57.20
N LEU A 208 -17.02 -77.80 -57.28
CA LEU A 208 -18.17 -78.36 -58.03
C LEU A 208 -17.86 -78.51 -59.52
N LEU A 209 -17.26 -77.48 -60.14
CA LEU A 209 -16.87 -77.53 -61.55
C LEU A 209 -15.83 -78.63 -61.83
N ARG A 210 -14.83 -78.80 -60.95
CA ARG A 210 -13.84 -79.89 -61.09
C ARG A 210 -14.52 -81.27 -61.02
N LYS A 211 -15.46 -81.47 -60.09
CA LYS A 211 -16.23 -82.72 -59.98
C LYS A 211 -17.12 -82.96 -61.19
N ASN A 212 -17.75 -81.92 -61.74
CA ASN A 212 -18.58 -82.03 -62.94
C ASN A 212 -17.76 -82.45 -64.17
N ALA A 213 -16.60 -81.82 -64.38
CA ALA A 213 -15.69 -82.15 -65.48
C ALA A 213 -15.17 -83.60 -65.43
N GLU A 214 -14.96 -84.15 -64.23
CA GLU A 214 -14.55 -85.55 -64.04
C GLU A 214 -15.67 -86.54 -64.41
N VAL A 215 -16.92 -86.20 -64.11
CA VAL A 215 -18.09 -87.00 -64.52
C VAL A 215 -18.29 -86.96 -66.04
N THR A 216 -18.07 -85.80 -66.68
CA THR A 216 -18.15 -85.67 -68.15
C THR A 216 -17.09 -86.51 -68.89
N ARG A 217 -15.88 -86.69 -68.33
CA ARG A 217 -14.85 -87.59 -68.88
C ARG A 217 -15.24 -89.07 -68.84
N GLN A 218 -16.05 -89.49 -67.87
CA GLN A 218 -16.49 -90.89 -67.75
C GLN A 218 -17.58 -91.25 -68.78
N VAL A 219 -18.36 -90.27 -69.25
CA VAL A 219 -19.43 -90.45 -70.26
C VAL A 219 -18.87 -90.50 -71.69
N THR A 220 -17.81 -89.74 -71.95
CA THR A 220 -17.18 -89.63 -73.28
C THR A 220 -16.37 -90.87 -73.70
N LEU A 221 -16.02 -91.76 -72.77
CA LEU A 221 -15.35 -93.04 -73.06
C LEU A 221 -16.30 -94.14 -73.57
N VAL A 222 -17.62 -93.98 -73.40
CA VAL A 222 -18.63 -94.99 -73.81
C VAL A 222 -19.17 -94.73 -75.22
N GLN A 223 -18.96 -93.54 -75.78
CA GLN A 223 -19.55 -93.11 -77.06
C GLN A 223 -18.60 -93.14 -78.27
N VAL A 224 -17.34 -93.55 -78.10
CA VAL A 224 -16.33 -93.57 -79.18
C VAL A 224 -16.18 -94.94 -79.85
N ALA A 225 -16.84 -95.99 -79.35
CA ALA A 225 -16.66 -97.38 -79.83
C ALA A 225 -17.73 -97.88 -80.83
N GLN A 226 -18.66 -97.04 -81.30
CA GLN A 226 -19.82 -97.50 -82.08
C GLN A 226 -20.02 -96.83 -83.47
N ASP A 227 -19.27 -95.77 -83.81
CA ASP A 227 -19.58 -94.92 -84.97
C ASP A 227 -18.64 -95.07 -86.20
N GLU A 228 -17.61 -95.93 -86.18
CA GLU A 228 -16.54 -95.89 -87.20
C GLU A 228 -16.68 -96.84 -88.40
N VAL A 229 -17.68 -97.74 -88.44
CA VAL A 229 -17.75 -98.78 -89.50
C VAL A 229 -18.96 -98.66 -90.44
N GLU A 230 -20.00 -97.92 -90.06
CA GLU A 230 -21.22 -97.75 -90.87
C GLU A 230 -21.36 -96.35 -91.48
N GLY A 231 -20.46 -95.94 -92.36
CA GLY A 231 -20.76 -94.68 -93.07
C GLY A 231 -19.81 -94.24 -94.14
N ALA A 232 -18.56 -94.69 -94.09
CA ALA A 232 -17.56 -94.52 -95.14
C ALA A 232 -18.02 -95.03 -96.53
N ARG A 233 -19.18 -95.68 -96.61
CA ARG A 233 -19.84 -96.15 -97.85
C ARG A 233 -20.94 -95.20 -98.39
N ARG A 234 -21.53 -94.32 -97.57
CA ARG A 234 -22.47 -93.26 -98.04
C ARG A 234 -21.76 -91.95 -98.38
N GLU A 235 -20.61 -91.72 -97.76
CA GLU A 235 -19.74 -90.54 -97.94
C GLU A 235 -19.38 -90.23 -99.40
N MET A 236 -19.07 -91.22 -100.25
CA MET A 236 -18.53 -90.93 -101.60
C MET A 236 -19.58 -90.49 -102.63
N GLN A 237 -20.86 -90.85 -102.45
CA GLN A 237 -21.94 -90.41 -103.34
C GLN A 237 -22.64 -89.14 -102.86
N GLU A 238 -22.58 -88.83 -101.56
CA GLU A 238 -22.89 -87.49 -101.05
C GLU A 238 -21.77 -86.49 -101.37
N LYS A 239 -20.48 -86.85 -101.37
CA LYS A 239 -19.33 -85.93 -101.62
C LYS A 239 -19.42 -85.09 -102.89
N VAL A 240 -20.10 -85.54 -103.95
CA VAL A 240 -20.21 -84.76 -105.21
C VAL A 240 -21.40 -83.79 -105.20
N LYS A 241 -22.50 -84.12 -104.51
CA LYS A 241 -23.64 -83.20 -104.31
C LYS A 241 -23.44 -82.30 -103.08
N ALA A 242 -22.74 -82.80 -102.08
CA ALA A 242 -22.20 -82.06 -100.94
C ALA A 242 -21.20 -81.02 -101.45
N ALA A 243 -20.23 -81.33 -102.31
CA ALA A 243 -19.27 -80.33 -102.82
C ALA A 243 -19.91 -79.08 -103.46
N LEU A 244 -21.05 -79.22 -104.15
CA LEU A 244 -21.78 -78.07 -104.75
C LEU A 244 -22.58 -77.26 -103.71
N LEU A 245 -23.21 -77.92 -102.74
CA LEU A 245 -23.89 -77.26 -101.61
C LEU A 245 -22.89 -76.77 -100.53
N GLU A 246 -21.72 -77.38 -100.44
CA GLU A 246 -20.56 -77.04 -99.60
C GLU A 246 -19.85 -75.83 -100.18
N ALA A 247 -19.67 -75.71 -101.50
CA ALA A 247 -19.14 -74.47 -102.09
C ALA A 247 -20.07 -73.28 -101.79
N GLN A 248 -21.40 -73.47 -101.89
CA GLN A 248 -22.38 -72.42 -101.60
C GLN A 248 -22.57 -72.17 -100.08
N ARG A 249 -22.41 -73.21 -99.25
CA ARG A 249 -22.33 -73.07 -97.78
C ARG A 249 -21.04 -72.39 -97.36
N GLN A 250 -19.89 -72.74 -97.94
CA GLN A 250 -18.58 -72.15 -97.70
C GLN A 250 -18.57 -70.67 -98.09
N GLU A 251 -19.21 -70.27 -99.19
CA GLU A 251 -19.35 -68.85 -99.54
C GLU A 251 -20.21 -68.11 -98.51
N ARG A 252 -21.34 -68.70 -98.07
CA ARG A 252 -22.19 -68.12 -97.01
C ARG A 252 -21.50 -68.09 -95.64
N GLU A 253 -20.74 -69.12 -95.31
CA GLU A 253 -19.95 -69.24 -94.09
C GLU A 253 -18.77 -68.26 -94.13
N GLN A 254 -18.11 -68.08 -95.27
CA GLN A 254 -17.08 -67.05 -95.48
C GLN A 254 -17.69 -65.64 -95.39
N LEU A 255 -18.87 -65.40 -95.94
CA LEU A 255 -19.59 -64.14 -95.78
C LEU A 255 -20.01 -63.90 -94.32
N GLN A 256 -20.50 -64.91 -93.60
CA GLN A 256 -20.84 -64.81 -92.19
C GLN A 256 -19.60 -64.63 -91.31
N GLN A 257 -18.49 -65.31 -91.60
CA GLN A 257 -17.21 -65.15 -90.91
C GLN A 257 -16.62 -63.77 -91.15
N THR A 258 -16.65 -63.27 -92.39
CA THR A 258 -16.17 -61.92 -92.71
C THR A 258 -17.07 -60.83 -92.09
N GLN A 259 -18.39 -61.04 -92.05
CA GLN A 259 -19.30 -60.15 -91.32
C GLN A 259 -19.07 -60.20 -89.80
N ALA A 260 -18.89 -61.38 -89.21
CA ALA A 260 -18.57 -61.53 -87.78
C ALA A 260 -17.23 -60.88 -87.42
N LEU A 261 -16.19 -61.08 -88.23
CA LEU A 261 -14.90 -60.42 -88.07
C LEU A 261 -15.01 -58.89 -88.25
N HIS A 262 -15.88 -58.41 -89.15
CA HIS A 262 -16.13 -56.99 -89.31
C HIS A 262 -16.83 -56.40 -88.06
N THR A 263 -17.85 -57.09 -87.52
CA THR A 263 -18.51 -56.67 -86.28
C THR A 263 -17.58 -56.72 -85.07
N ASP A 264 -16.69 -57.71 -84.98
CA ASP A 264 -15.70 -57.85 -83.91
C ASP A 264 -14.58 -56.79 -84.03
N LEU A 265 -14.16 -56.44 -85.25
CA LEU A 265 -13.24 -55.34 -85.48
C LEU A 265 -13.86 -54.00 -85.10
N LEU A 266 -15.14 -53.77 -85.42
CA LEU A 266 -15.85 -52.56 -85.02
C LEU A 266 -16.04 -52.48 -83.51
N SER A 267 -16.41 -53.59 -82.85
CA SER A 267 -16.56 -53.62 -81.39
C SER A 267 -15.21 -53.45 -80.68
N SER A 268 -14.14 -54.05 -81.21
CA SER A 268 -12.77 -53.85 -80.74
C SER A 268 -12.30 -52.41 -80.94
N ARG A 269 -12.64 -51.76 -82.07
CA ARG A 269 -12.36 -50.33 -82.32
C ARG A 269 -13.03 -49.44 -81.28
N VAL A 270 -14.32 -49.66 -81.01
CA VAL A 270 -15.07 -48.91 -79.99
C VAL A 270 -14.51 -49.17 -78.58
N ALA A 271 -14.14 -50.41 -78.26
CA ALA A 271 -13.49 -50.73 -76.99
C ALA A 271 -12.11 -50.06 -76.84
N LEU A 272 -11.34 -49.94 -77.92
CA LEU A 272 -10.07 -49.22 -77.92
C LEU A 272 -10.26 -47.71 -77.76
N ASP A 273 -11.27 -47.13 -78.40
CA ASP A 273 -11.56 -45.70 -78.27
C ASP A 273 -12.07 -45.36 -76.84
N THR A 274 -12.92 -46.20 -76.25
CA THR A 274 -13.33 -46.04 -74.83
C THR A 274 -12.17 -46.22 -73.85
N LEU A 275 -11.22 -47.14 -74.11
CA LEU A 275 -9.99 -47.25 -73.33
C LEU A 275 -9.09 -46.02 -73.46
N ARG A 276 -8.99 -45.42 -74.65
CA ARG A 276 -8.26 -44.17 -74.87
C ARG A 276 -8.88 -43.01 -74.11
N ASP A 277 -10.21 -42.87 -74.15
CA ASP A 277 -10.93 -41.83 -73.42
C ASP A 277 -10.75 -41.98 -71.90
N ASN A 278 -10.84 -43.22 -71.39
CA ASN A 278 -10.58 -43.52 -69.98
C ASN A 278 -9.13 -43.23 -69.59
N MET A 279 -8.16 -43.53 -70.46
CA MET A 279 -6.75 -43.22 -70.23
C MET A 279 -6.51 -41.71 -70.20
N ALA A 280 -7.12 -40.95 -71.12
CA ALA A 280 -7.05 -39.49 -71.14
C ALA A 280 -7.68 -38.86 -69.87
N ALA A 281 -8.86 -39.32 -69.46
CA ALA A 281 -9.51 -38.88 -68.22
C ALA A 281 -8.68 -39.23 -66.96
N SER A 282 -8.06 -40.41 -66.93
CA SER A 282 -7.15 -40.81 -65.84
C SER A 282 -5.87 -39.98 -65.82
N GLN A 283 -5.38 -39.53 -66.97
CA GLN A 283 -4.19 -38.70 -67.06
C GLN A 283 -4.48 -37.25 -66.63
N GLN A 284 -5.63 -36.71 -67.06
CA GLN A 284 -6.09 -35.39 -66.61
C GLN A 284 -6.32 -35.34 -65.10
N SER A 285 -6.98 -36.35 -64.52
CA SER A 285 -7.15 -36.42 -63.06
C SER A 285 -5.82 -36.60 -62.31
N ARG A 286 -4.84 -37.29 -62.89
CA ARG A 286 -3.48 -37.40 -62.32
C ARG A 286 -2.76 -36.04 -62.31
N GLU A 287 -2.89 -35.26 -63.38
CA GLU A 287 -2.32 -33.90 -63.45
C GLU A 287 -2.99 -32.94 -62.45
N GLU A 288 -4.31 -33.02 -62.30
CA GLU A 288 -5.05 -32.26 -61.29
C GLU A 288 -4.67 -32.64 -59.85
N LEU A 289 -4.48 -33.94 -59.57
CA LEU A 289 -3.98 -34.38 -58.26
C LEU A 289 -2.54 -33.92 -58.03
N SER A 290 -1.69 -33.93 -59.06
CA SER A 290 -0.32 -33.44 -58.97
C SER A 290 -0.26 -31.94 -58.67
N SER A 291 -1.13 -31.14 -59.28
CA SER A 291 -1.17 -29.69 -59.01
C SER A 291 -1.66 -29.41 -57.59
N ARG A 292 -2.71 -30.11 -57.13
CA ARG A 292 -3.20 -30.02 -55.74
C ARG A 292 -2.13 -30.44 -54.73
N LEU A 293 -1.38 -31.51 -55.00
CA LEU A 293 -0.26 -31.93 -54.15
C LEU A 293 0.81 -30.84 -54.06
N SER A 294 1.20 -30.25 -55.18
CA SER A 294 2.17 -29.15 -55.18
C SER A 294 1.69 -27.92 -54.41
N ALA A 295 0.40 -27.57 -54.51
CA ALA A 295 -0.18 -26.47 -53.74
C ALA A 295 -0.15 -26.78 -52.23
N LEU A 296 -0.56 -27.98 -51.83
CA LEU A 296 -0.50 -28.42 -50.43
C LEU A 296 0.94 -28.46 -49.89
N GLU A 297 1.92 -28.84 -50.71
CA GLU A 297 3.33 -28.80 -50.33
C GLU A 297 3.81 -27.36 -50.06
N THR A 298 3.39 -26.40 -50.89
CA THR A 298 3.71 -24.98 -50.67
C THR A 298 3.04 -24.40 -49.43
N GLU A 299 1.76 -24.73 -49.19
CA GLU A 299 1.04 -24.33 -47.97
C GLU A 299 1.68 -24.93 -46.73
N ARG A 300 2.03 -26.23 -46.76
CA ARG A 300 2.74 -26.91 -45.67
C ARG A 300 4.08 -26.23 -45.37
N ALA A 301 4.84 -25.86 -46.40
CA ALA A 301 6.12 -25.16 -46.22
C ALA A 301 5.91 -23.76 -45.60
N GLY A 302 4.88 -23.03 -46.04
CA GLY A 302 4.50 -21.73 -45.46
C GLY A 302 4.11 -21.82 -44.00
N LEU A 303 3.25 -22.80 -43.65
CA LEU A 303 2.85 -23.06 -42.27
C LEU A 303 4.03 -23.48 -41.38
N ALA A 304 4.93 -24.32 -41.89
CA ALA A 304 6.14 -24.70 -41.15
C ALA A 304 7.04 -23.49 -40.86
N GLY A 305 7.17 -22.56 -41.82
CA GLY A 305 7.89 -21.30 -41.62
C GLY A 305 7.22 -20.40 -40.56
N ALA A 306 5.90 -20.28 -40.60
CA ALA A 306 5.15 -19.52 -39.61
C ALA A 306 5.27 -20.11 -38.19
N VAL A 307 5.23 -21.44 -38.06
CA VAL A 307 5.44 -22.13 -36.78
C VAL A 307 6.85 -21.85 -36.26
N ALA A 308 7.89 -22.00 -37.10
CA ALA A 308 9.27 -21.73 -36.69
C ALA A 308 9.47 -20.27 -36.25
N GLN A 309 8.83 -19.31 -36.92
CA GLN A 309 8.86 -17.91 -36.52
C GLN A 309 8.19 -17.70 -35.15
N LYS A 310 7.03 -18.33 -34.92
CA LYS A 310 6.33 -18.24 -33.64
C LYS A 310 7.09 -18.91 -32.50
N GLU A 311 7.77 -20.03 -32.77
CA GLU A 311 8.67 -20.67 -31.81
C GLU A 311 9.82 -19.74 -31.43
N ALA A 312 10.44 -19.05 -32.39
CA ALA A 312 11.49 -18.08 -32.11
C ALA A 312 10.99 -16.86 -31.30
N GLU A 313 9.80 -16.33 -31.62
CA GLU A 313 9.15 -15.25 -30.86
C GLU A 313 8.84 -15.69 -29.41
N LEU A 314 8.34 -16.92 -29.22
CA LEU A 314 8.07 -17.47 -27.88
C LEU A 314 9.35 -17.63 -27.06
N VAL A 315 10.46 -18.05 -27.68
CA VAL A 315 11.76 -18.11 -27.00
C VAL A 315 12.22 -16.71 -26.59
N GLY A 316 12.13 -15.72 -27.48
CA GLY A 316 12.50 -14.33 -27.18
C GLY A 316 11.66 -13.74 -26.03
N LEU A 317 10.34 -13.92 -26.06
CA LEU A 317 9.43 -13.51 -24.99
C LEU A 317 9.73 -14.25 -23.66
N GLY A 318 10.14 -15.52 -23.74
CA GLY A 318 10.57 -16.30 -22.58
C GLY A 318 11.82 -15.70 -21.92
N GLU A 319 12.82 -15.32 -22.71
CA GLU A 319 14.04 -14.66 -22.21
C GLU A 319 13.75 -13.28 -21.61
N GLU A 320 12.88 -12.49 -22.25
CA GLU A 320 12.44 -11.20 -21.72
C GLU A 320 11.69 -11.32 -20.39
N LEU A 321 10.79 -12.31 -20.28
CA LEU A 321 10.05 -12.59 -19.06
C LEU A 321 10.99 -13.02 -17.92
N GLU A 322 11.96 -13.88 -18.20
CA GLU A 322 12.97 -14.31 -17.22
C GLU A 322 13.85 -13.12 -16.79
N GLY A 323 14.23 -12.27 -17.75
CA GLY A 323 14.92 -11.01 -17.50
C GLY A 323 14.13 -10.07 -16.59
N ALA A 324 12.85 -9.84 -16.88
CA ALA A 324 11.96 -9.02 -16.05
C ALA A 324 11.78 -9.60 -14.63
N ARG A 325 11.61 -10.93 -14.51
CA ARG A 325 11.52 -11.63 -13.22
C ARG A 325 12.78 -11.44 -12.37
N SER A 326 13.96 -11.56 -12.98
CA SER A 326 15.23 -11.37 -12.28
C SER A 326 15.43 -9.92 -11.81
N ARG A 327 15.05 -8.94 -12.62
CA ARG A 327 15.06 -7.51 -12.25
C ARG A 327 14.13 -7.23 -11.08
N LEU A 328 12.89 -7.70 -11.16
CA LEU A 328 11.91 -7.56 -10.08
C LEU A 328 12.39 -8.24 -8.79
N ALA A 329 13.01 -9.42 -8.86
CA ALA A 329 13.57 -10.09 -7.70
C ALA A 329 14.70 -9.27 -7.06
N ARG A 330 15.59 -8.68 -7.88
CA ARG A 330 16.68 -7.83 -7.40
C ARG A 330 16.14 -6.54 -6.77
N GLU A 331 15.15 -5.91 -7.39
CA GLU A 331 14.48 -4.72 -6.83
C GLU A 331 13.82 -5.03 -5.48
N ARG A 332 13.10 -6.15 -5.37
CA ARG A 332 12.52 -6.61 -4.10
C ARG A 332 13.58 -6.85 -3.03
N GLU A 333 14.71 -7.46 -3.38
CA GLU A 333 15.82 -7.66 -2.43
C GLU A 333 16.43 -6.33 -1.98
N THR A 334 16.63 -5.39 -2.90
CA THR A 334 17.15 -4.05 -2.55
C THR A 334 16.16 -3.25 -1.69
N ALA A 335 14.86 -3.34 -1.99
CA ALA A 335 13.81 -2.71 -1.21
C ALA A 335 13.72 -3.33 0.20
N ALA A 336 13.84 -4.65 0.32
CA ALA A 336 13.87 -5.34 1.61
C ALA A 336 15.07 -4.89 2.46
N LYS A 337 16.27 -4.81 1.87
CA LYS A 337 17.47 -4.29 2.57
C LYS A 337 17.29 -2.84 3.00
N ALA A 338 16.74 -1.99 2.13
CA ALA A 338 16.46 -0.60 2.47
C ALA A 338 15.45 -0.49 3.63
N ALA A 339 14.36 -1.26 3.60
CA ALA A 339 13.38 -1.31 4.67
C ALA A 339 13.99 -1.77 6.00
N GLU A 340 14.83 -2.82 5.98
CA GLU A 340 15.55 -3.28 7.17
C GLU A 340 16.48 -2.19 7.73
N THR A 341 17.22 -1.48 6.87
CA THR A 341 18.08 -0.37 7.31
C THR A 341 17.29 0.77 7.94
N LEU A 342 16.12 1.12 7.37
CA LEU A 342 15.25 2.17 7.92
C LEU A 342 14.63 1.73 9.25
N GLN A 343 14.22 0.47 9.39
CA GLN A 343 13.69 -0.07 10.65
C GLN A 343 14.75 -0.04 11.77
N ASN A 344 15.99 -0.41 11.45
CA ASN A 344 17.11 -0.32 12.39
C ASN A 344 17.42 1.14 12.78
N GLN A 345 17.33 2.08 11.83
CA GLN A 345 17.49 3.50 12.13
C GLN A 345 16.36 4.03 13.01
N LEU A 346 15.11 3.62 12.76
CA LEU A 346 13.95 4.03 13.54
C LEU A 346 14.06 3.55 14.99
N SER A 347 14.34 2.27 15.21
CA SER A 347 14.53 1.71 16.56
C SER A 347 15.71 2.36 17.32
N ALA A 348 16.79 2.71 16.61
CA ALA A 348 17.90 3.46 17.20
C ALA A 348 17.50 4.90 17.59
N LYS A 349 16.60 5.53 16.82
CA LYS A 349 16.04 6.85 17.14
C LYS A 349 15.08 6.80 18.33
N GLU A 350 14.16 5.84 18.35
CA GLU A 350 13.22 5.62 19.45
C GLU A 350 13.95 5.36 20.78
N SER A 351 14.97 4.50 20.76
CA SER A 351 15.78 4.23 21.96
C SER A 351 16.56 5.46 22.44
N ARG A 352 17.05 6.30 21.53
CA ARG A 352 17.70 7.57 21.87
C ARG A 352 16.71 8.57 22.44
N GLU A 353 15.50 8.66 21.89
CA GLU A 353 14.45 9.54 22.38
C GLU A 353 14.03 9.16 23.81
N LEU A 354 13.76 7.87 24.06
CA LEU A 354 13.48 7.35 25.41
C LEU A 354 14.63 7.63 26.40
N ALA A 355 15.89 7.56 25.95
CA ALA A 355 17.03 7.89 26.77
C ALA A 355 17.08 9.40 27.10
N LEU A 356 16.77 10.26 26.15
CA LEU A 356 16.72 11.71 26.33
C LEU A 356 15.55 12.11 27.25
N GLU A 357 14.37 11.52 27.09
CA GLU A 357 13.23 11.76 27.99
C GLU A 357 13.57 11.39 29.44
N ARG A 358 14.20 10.22 29.65
CA ARG A 358 14.69 9.81 30.98
C ARG A 358 15.70 10.80 31.54
N GLN A 359 16.61 11.32 30.71
CA GLN A 359 17.57 12.34 31.12
C GLN A 359 16.91 13.67 31.46
N LEU A 360 15.91 14.10 30.68
CA LEU A 360 15.18 15.35 30.89
C LEU A 360 14.40 15.33 32.21
N VAL A 361 13.85 14.18 32.60
CA VAL A 361 13.19 14.02 33.91
C VAL A 361 14.21 13.94 35.05
N ALA A 362 15.37 13.29 34.85
CA ALA A 362 16.37 13.11 35.90
C ALA A 362 17.24 14.36 36.16
N ALA A 363 17.52 15.17 35.14
CA ALA A 363 18.45 16.30 35.23
C ALA A 363 18.00 17.41 36.21
N PRO A 364 16.73 17.87 36.23
CA PRO A 364 16.26 18.86 37.20
C PRO A 364 16.41 18.38 38.65
N TRP A 365 16.04 17.13 38.92
CA TRP A 365 16.13 16.56 40.26
C TRP A 365 17.58 16.41 40.73
N THR A 366 18.47 15.90 39.87
CA THR A 366 19.90 15.77 40.21
C THR A 366 20.57 17.12 40.45
N ALA A 367 20.23 18.16 39.67
CA ALA A 367 20.71 19.52 39.90
C ALA A 367 20.21 20.09 41.24
N LEU A 368 18.93 19.90 41.56
CA LEU A 368 18.33 20.33 42.84
C LEU A 368 18.99 19.63 44.03
N GLN A 369 19.17 18.31 43.94
CA GLN A 369 19.83 17.52 44.98
C GLN A 369 21.27 17.99 45.21
N GLY A 370 22.02 18.30 44.14
CA GLY A 370 23.36 18.86 44.23
C GLY A 370 23.41 20.23 44.91
N ALA A 371 22.49 21.13 44.55
CA ALA A 371 22.42 22.45 45.18
C ALA A 371 22.00 22.40 46.66
N LEU A 372 21.08 21.48 47.01
CA LEU A 372 20.69 21.26 48.40
C LEU A 372 21.83 20.66 49.23
N GLN A 373 22.62 19.74 48.65
CA GLN A 373 23.81 19.19 49.28
C GLN A 373 24.88 20.27 49.52
N GLU A 374 25.09 21.17 48.57
CA GLU A 374 25.99 22.31 48.74
C GLU A 374 25.47 23.31 49.79
N ALA A 375 24.16 23.60 49.78
CA ALA A 375 23.51 24.43 50.78
C ALA A 375 23.67 23.87 52.21
N GLU A 376 23.54 22.55 52.39
CA GLU A 376 23.83 21.88 53.66
C GLU A 376 25.29 22.08 54.07
N GLY A 377 26.23 21.99 53.11
CA GLY A 377 27.65 22.23 53.33
C GLY A 377 27.95 23.65 53.83
N ILE A 378 27.37 24.67 53.20
CA ILE A 378 27.55 26.09 53.60
C ILE A 378 27.05 26.33 55.04
N VAL A 379 25.89 25.78 55.39
CA VAL A 379 25.33 25.93 56.74
C VAL A 379 26.13 25.13 57.78
N GLN A 380 26.57 23.91 57.45
CA GLN A 380 27.45 23.12 58.32
C GLN A 380 28.80 23.82 58.56
N ASP A 381 29.39 24.39 57.52
CA ASP A 381 30.63 25.17 57.64
C ASP A 381 30.42 26.38 58.56
N SER A 382 29.34 27.13 58.36
CA SER A 382 28.98 28.27 59.21
C SER A 382 28.78 27.88 60.69
N LEU A 383 28.16 26.72 60.95
CA LEU A 383 28.01 26.17 62.30
C LEU A 383 29.34 25.75 62.91
N SER A 384 30.24 25.14 62.13
CA SER A 384 31.55 24.69 62.61
C SER A 384 32.43 25.86 63.07
N ARG A 385 32.28 27.03 62.43
CA ARG A 385 32.99 28.27 62.78
C ARG A 385 32.58 28.84 64.13
N LEU A 386 31.40 28.48 64.67
CA LEU A 386 30.96 28.93 65.99
C LEU A 386 31.89 28.46 67.11
N ASP A 387 32.52 27.29 66.92
CA ASP A 387 33.40 26.67 67.90
C ASP A 387 34.89 26.85 67.54
N ASP A 388 35.19 27.60 66.46
CA ASP A 388 36.55 27.87 66.02
C ASP A 388 37.18 29.02 66.84
N PRO A 389 38.29 28.77 67.57
CA PRO A 389 38.97 29.80 68.34
C PRO A 389 39.47 30.99 67.50
N ALA A 390 39.68 30.83 66.19
CA ALA A 390 40.05 31.93 65.31
C ALA A 390 38.90 32.93 65.06
N HIS A 391 37.65 32.50 65.24
CA HIS A 391 36.45 33.31 64.99
C HIS A 391 35.87 33.97 66.24
N LEU A 392 36.32 33.59 67.45
CA LEU A 392 35.88 34.15 68.74
C LEU A 392 36.21 35.64 68.94
N GLY A 393 37.10 36.21 68.11
CA GLY A 393 37.47 37.63 68.14
C GLY A 393 36.67 38.51 67.18
N CYS A 394 35.81 37.93 66.34
CA CYS A 394 35.00 38.68 65.40
C CYS A 394 33.86 39.42 66.11
N THR A 395 33.65 40.69 65.80
CA THR A 395 32.57 41.50 66.39
C THR A 395 31.53 41.89 65.34
N GLY A 396 30.26 41.68 65.64
CA GLY A 396 29.12 42.03 64.78
C GLY A 396 28.25 43.14 65.36
N SER A 397 27.60 43.91 64.49
CA SER A 397 26.59 44.90 64.91
C SER A 397 25.21 44.25 65.02
N ALA A 398 24.49 44.54 66.11
CA ALA A 398 23.12 44.10 66.31
C ALA A 398 22.17 44.57 65.19
N ASP A 399 22.37 45.77 64.64
CA ASP A 399 21.56 46.28 63.50
C ASP A 399 21.78 45.43 62.23
N TYR A 400 23.02 45.02 61.97
CA TYR A 400 23.35 44.18 60.82
C TYR A 400 22.75 42.79 60.98
N LEU A 401 22.82 42.21 62.19
CA LEU A 401 22.21 40.91 62.49
C LEU A 401 20.68 40.95 62.35
N VAL A 402 20.00 42.00 62.80
CA VAL A 402 18.55 42.18 62.60
C VAL A 402 18.20 42.23 61.11
N SER A 403 18.99 42.96 60.31
CA SER A 403 18.79 43.00 58.85
C SER A 403 19.00 41.63 58.19
N ARG A 404 20.02 40.86 58.60
CA ARG A 404 20.31 39.53 58.05
C ARG A 404 19.30 38.48 58.45
N THR A 405 18.88 38.46 59.72
CA THR A 405 17.79 37.59 60.20
C THR A 405 16.47 37.88 59.51
N GLN A 406 16.15 39.15 59.24
CA GLN A 406 14.97 39.51 58.44
C GLN A 406 15.06 38.98 57.01
N ALA A 407 16.19 39.21 56.34
CA ALA A 407 16.38 38.71 54.98
C ALA A 407 16.34 37.17 54.92
N ALA A 408 16.82 36.48 55.96
CA ALA A 408 16.73 35.03 56.09
C ALA A 408 15.27 34.55 56.27
N LEU A 409 14.46 35.26 57.08
CA LEU A 409 13.02 34.98 57.22
C LEU A 409 12.29 35.11 55.89
N ASP A 410 12.47 36.23 55.19
CA ASP A 410 11.84 36.46 53.88
C ASP A 410 12.27 35.37 52.88
N CYS A 411 13.52 34.93 52.95
CA CYS A 411 14.05 33.86 52.10
C CYS A 411 13.45 32.47 52.40
N VAL A 412 13.03 32.20 53.64
CA VAL A 412 12.33 30.95 53.99
C VAL A 412 10.97 30.90 53.30
N ASP A 413 10.21 31.99 53.35
CA ASP A 413 8.89 32.08 52.71
C ASP A 413 9.00 31.93 51.18
N GLU A 414 9.97 32.61 50.58
CA GLU A 414 10.24 32.51 49.14
C GLU A 414 10.73 31.12 48.71
N LEU A 415 11.54 30.45 49.54
CA LEU A 415 11.95 29.07 49.30
C LEU A 415 10.75 28.11 49.35
N GLN A 416 9.82 28.32 50.29
CA GLN A 416 8.59 27.52 50.37
C GLN A 416 7.67 27.75 49.16
N ALA A 417 7.53 29.00 48.71
CA ALA A 417 6.78 29.33 47.50
C ALA A 417 7.40 28.68 46.24
N ALA A 418 8.72 28.79 46.09
CA ALA A 418 9.45 28.19 44.97
C ALA A 418 9.34 26.66 44.95
N ARG A 419 9.34 26.03 46.13
CA ARG A 419 9.10 24.59 46.28
C ARG A 419 7.69 24.19 45.85
N ALA A 420 6.66 24.93 46.25
CA ALA A 420 5.28 24.65 45.84
C ALA A 420 5.11 24.77 44.32
N GLN A 421 5.78 25.75 43.71
CA GLN A 421 5.83 25.92 42.27
C GLN A 421 6.59 24.77 41.58
N TYR A 422 7.74 24.34 42.11
CA TYR A 422 8.50 23.20 41.58
C TYR A 422 7.74 21.86 41.64
N LEU A 423 6.95 21.65 42.71
CA LEU A 423 6.08 20.48 42.83
C LEU A 423 4.94 20.48 41.80
N SER A 424 4.47 21.66 41.42
CA SER A 424 3.43 21.82 40.40
C SER A 424 3.99 21.74 38.98
N ASP A 425 5.22 22.24 38.78
CA ASP A 425 5.93 22.29 37.50
C ASP A 425 7.45 22.19 37.71
N GLN A 426 8.01 21.05 37.30
CA GLN A 426 9.45 20.75 37.46
C GLN A 426 10.34 21.58 36.53
N THR A 427 9.78 22.27 35.54
CA THR A 427 10.56 23.18 34.68
C THR A 427 11.03 24.42 35.44
N GLY A 428 10.38 24.76 36.57
CA GLY A 428 10.75 25.83 37.49
C GLY A 428 12.01 25.57 38.34
N VAL A 429 12.79 24.52 38.06
CA VAL A 429 13.97 24.12 38.85
C VAL A 429 14.96 25.28 39.08
N SER A 430 15.15 26.16 38.08
CA SER A 430 16.05 27.31 38.17
C SER A 430 15.68 28.28 39.30
N GLN A 431 14.40 28.48 39.56
CA GLN A 431 13.92 29.35 40.64
C GLN A 431 14.14 28.67 41.99
N MET A 432 13.86 27.38 42.09
CA MET A 432 14.16 26.58 43.29
C MET A 432 15.66 26.61 43.63
N LEU A 433 16.54 26.37 42.65
CA LEU A 433 17.99 26.43 42.81
C LEU A 433 18.47 27.80 43.32
N ARG A 434 17.92 28.89 42.77
CA ARG A 434 18.26 30.26 43.20
C ARG A 434 17.92 30.49 44.66
N TRP A 435 16.74 30.07 45.10
CA TRP A 435 16.29 30.25 46.48
C TRP A 435 17.04 29.33 47.45
N VAL A 436 17.38 28.10 47.05
CA VAL A 436 18.25 27.20 47.83
C VAL A 436 19.62 27.83 48.09
N ALA A 437 20.26 28.38 47.05
CA ALA A 437 21.56 29.05 47.20
C ALA A 437 21.46 30.30 48.09
N ARG A 438 20.45 31.15 47.86
CA ARG A 438 20.22 32.37 48.64
C ARG A 438 19.92 32.05 50.12
N PHE A 439 19.13 31.01 50.36
CA PHE A 439 18.81 30.51 51.68
C PHE A 439 20.07 30.10 52.44
N ALA A 440 20.92 29.26 51.83
CA ALA A 440 22.16 28.79 52.45
C ALA A 440 23.07 29.95 52.87
N HIS A 441 23.23 30.96 52.00
CA HIS A 441 24.04 32.13 52.30
C HIS A 441 23.45 33.02 53.40
N LEU A 442 22.13 33.28 53.37
CA LEU A 442 21.49 34.15 54.37
C LEU A 442 21.43 33.50 55.75
N VAL A 443 21.17 32.20 55.82
CA VAL A 443 21.24 31.44 57.07
C VAL A 443 22.68 31.35 57.56
N GLY A 444 23.64 31.02 56.69
CA GLY A 444 25.05 30.97 57.05
C GLY A 444 25.59 32.30 57.59
N ASP A 445 25.28 33.42 56.91
CA ASP A 445 25.64 34.76 57.38
C ASP A 445 24.93 35.10 58.70
N THR A 446 23.65 34.73 58.86
CA THR A 446 22.93 34.90 60.14
C THR A 446 23.62 34.13 61.28
N VAL A 447 24.13 32.93 61.01
CA VAL A 447 24.84 32.12 61.99
C VAL A 447 26.16 32.78 62.39
N VAL A 448 26.99 33.16 61.41
CA VAL A 448 28.29 33.79 61.68
C VAL A 448 28.13 35.15 62.37
N GLN A 449 27.20 36.00 61.90
CA GLN A 449 26.95 37.31 62.50
C GLN A 449 26.30 37.22 63.86
N GLY A 450 25.48 36.20 64.09
CA GLY A 450 24.88 35.91 65.38
C GLY A 450 25.94 35.58 66.43
N SER A 451 26.95 34.78 66.05
CA SER A 451 28.13 34.53 66.88
C SER A 451 28.95 35.79 67.12
N ALA A 452 29.28 36.54 66.06
CA ALA A 452 30.08 37.75 66.18
C ALA A 452 29.39 38.82 67.05
N SER A 453 28.06 38.86 67.04
CA SER A 453 27.27 39.78 67.87
C SER A 453 27.13 39.31 69.32
N SER A 454 27.21 37.99 69.60
CA SER A 454 27.15 37.47 70.97
C SER A 454 28.41 37.83 71.77
N HIS A 455 29.58 37.92 71.12
CA HIS A 455 30.83 38.37 71.75
C HIS A 455 30.78 39.80 72.29
N MET A 456 29.89 40.64 71.75
CA MET A 456 29.68 42.02 72.17
C MET A 456 28.47 42.19 73.12
N ALA A 457 27.75 41.11 73.42
CA ALA A 457 26.53 41.12 74.21
C ALA A 457 26.79 40.89 75.71
N PRO A 458 25.90 41.36 76.61
CA PRO A 458 25.90 40.94 78.02
C PRO A 458 25.73 39.42 78.14
N ALA A 459 26.32 38.78 79.16
CA ALA A 459 26.37 37.32 79.32
C ALA A 459 25.02 36.61 79.06
N ASP A 460 23.93 37.05 79.71
CA ASP A 460 22.59 36.46 79.54
C ASP A 460 22.06 36.55 78.09
N GLN A 461 22.41 37.62 77.36
CA GLN A 461 21.99 37.82 75.96
C GLN A 461 22.96 37.15 74.98
N ALA A 462 24.22 37.00 75.35
CA ALA A 462 25.24 36.29 74.58
C ALA A 462 24.91 34.79 74.50
N ASP A 463 24.61 34.16 75.63
CA ASP A 463 24.24 32.74 75.69
C ASP A 463 22.93 32.48 74.94
N ALA A 464 21.91 33.30 75.16
CA ALA A 464 20.64 33.20 74.45
C ALA A 464 20.78 33.39 72.93
N LEU A 465 21.71 34.25 72.48
CA LEU A 465 21.97 34.46 71.06
C LEU A 465 22.77 33.31 70.45
N ALA A 466 23.79 32.81 71.15
CA ALA A 466 24.57 31.65 70.72
C ALA A 466 23.71 30.39 70.57
N ASP A 467 22.85 30.11 71.55
CA ASP A 467 21.90 29.00 71.48
C ASP A 467 20.87 29.18 70.38
N GLY A 468 20.31 30.39 70.25
CA GLY A 468 19.35 30.71 69.17
C GLY A 468 19.93 30.50 67.78
N VAL A 469 21.20 30.87 67.59
CA VAL A 469 21.95 30.72 66.34
C VAL A 469 22.28 29.25 66.05
N ARG A 470 22.71 28.47 67.05
CA ARG A 470 22.90 27.02 66.89
C ARG A 470 21.60 26.34 66.48
N VAL A 471 20.50 26.63 67.18
CA VAL A 471 19.17 26.10 66.85
C VAL A 471 18.73 26.52 65.44
N CYS A 472 18.96 27.78 65.06
CA CYS A 472 18.69 28.26 63.69
C CYS A 472 19.44 27.45 62.64
N GLY A 473 20.75 27.24 62.80
CA GLY A 473 21.53 26.44 61.87
C GLY A 473 21.09 24.97 61.83
N THR A 474 20.78 24.36 62.98
CA THR A 474 20.32 22.95 63.01
C THR A 474 18.96 22.76 62.36
N GLU A 475 17.99 23.65 62.63
CA GLU A 475 16.67 23.60 61.98
C GLU A 475 16.76 23.86 60.47
N SER A 476 17.72 24.68 60.03
CA SER A 476 18.01 24.89 58.61
C SER A 476 18.52 23.62 57.93
N LEU A 477 19.37 22.84 58.61
CA LEU A 477 19.83 21.55 58.10
C LEU A 477 18.71 20.50 58.06
N VAL A 478 17.77 20.55 59.00
CA VAL A 478 16.58 19.68 58.96
C VAL A 478 15.72 20.01 57.74
N LEU A 479 15.44 21.29 57.50
CA LEU A 479 14.68 21.73 56.32
C LEU A 479 15.37 21.32 55.01
N LEU A 480 16.68 21.57 54.88
CA LEU A 480 17.43 21.19 53.66
C LEU A 480 17.42 19.68 53.40
N ARG A 481 17.52 18.85 54.44
CA ARG A 481 17.42 17.38 54.30
C ARG A 481 16.04 16.94 53.82
N GLN A 482 14.98 17.54 54.36
CA GLN A 482 13.60 17.26 53.90
C GLN A 482 13.38 17.70 52.44
N LEU A 483 14.04 18.77 51.99
CA LEU A 483 13.98 19.18 50.58
C LEU A 483 14.81 18.29 49.67
N LYS A 484 15.83 17.61 50.19
CA LYS A 484 16.77 16.77 49.43
C LYS A 484 16.21 15.39 49.07
N GLU A 485 15.26 14.90 49.84
CA GLU A 485 14.61 13.61 49.64
C GLU A 485 13.29 13.78 48.87
N GLN A 486 13.10 12.97 47.83
CA GLN A 486 11.92 13.05 46.95
C GLN A 486 10.60 12.81 47.70
N GLU A 487 10.63 11.91 48.69
CA GLU A 487 9.46 11.54 49.50
C GLU A 487 9.03 12.63 50.48
N THR A 488 9.99 13.39 51.02
CA THR A 488 9.73 14.42 52.04
C THR A 488 9.68 15.82 51.46
N LEU A 489 10.12 16.02 50.21
CA LEU A 489 9.99 17.27 49.46
C LEU A 489 8.56 17.79 49.45
N GLY A 490 7.53 16.92 49.44
CA GLY A 490 6.12 17.31 49.47
C GLY A 490 5.61 17.83 50.82
N VAL A 491 6.31 17.51 51.92
CA VAL A 491 5.87 17.83 53.30
C VAL A 491 6.83 18.75 54.08
N ALA A 492 8.05 18.98 53.60
CA ALA A 492 9.04 19.88 54.20
C ALA A 492 8.45 21.23 54.67
N ASP A 493 8.68 21.63 55.92
CA ASP A 493 8.16 22.90 56.46
C ASP A 493 9.26 23.66 57.20
N GLY A 494 9.26 24.98 57.00
CA GLY A 494 10.18 25.94 57.59
C GLY A 494 9.70 26.53 58.90
N GLN A 495 8.52 26.17 59.42
CA GLN A 495 7.96 26.72 60.68
C GLN A 495 8.95 26.71 61.86
N ASN A 496 9.65 25.60 62.09
CA ASN A 496 10.63 25.49 63.18
C ASN A 496 11.81 26.44 62.99
N LEU A 497 12.29 26.57 61.75
CA LEU A 497 13.35 27.49 61.39
C LEU A 497 12.89 28.96 61.51
N THR A 498 11.69 29.28 61.04
CA THR A 498 11.07 30.59 61.20
C THR A 498 10.96 30.96 62.67
N ALA A 499 10.59 30.03 63.55
CA ALA A 499 10.57 30.25 64.99
C ALA A 499 11.99 30.46 65.58
N ALA A 500 13.00 29.75 65.10
CA ALA A 500 14.40 29.93 65.50
C ALA A 500 14.94 31.31 65.06
N LEU A 501 14.76 31.70 63.80
CA LEU A 501 15.16 33.01 63.26
C LEU A 501 14.47 34.16 63.99
N ASN A 502 13.18 34.02 64.31
CA ASN A 502 12.45 35.02 65.10
C ASN A 502 13.06 35.18 66.51
N ARG A 503 13.44 34.07 67.17
CA ARG A 503 14.14 34.13 68.46
C ARG A 503 15.47 34.87 68.34
N VAL A 504 16.29 34.56 67.34
CA VAL A 504 17.56 35.28 67.08
C VAL A 504 17.31 36.77 66.85
N ARG A 505 16.34 37.13 66.00
CA ARG A 505 15.97 38.53 65.71
C ARG A 505 15.54 39.28 66.98
N THR A 506 14.66 38.70 67.79
CA THR A 506 14.17 39.34 69.04
C THR A 506 15.29 39.54 70.07
N THR A 507 16.26 38.63 70.13
CA THR A 507 17.46 38.79 70.98
C THR A 507 18.37 39.87 70.41
N ALA A 508 18.58 39.93 69.09
CA ALA A 508 19.36 40.97 68.42
C ALA A 508 18.75 42.37 68.57
N GLU A 509 17.43 42.50 68.53
CA GLU A 509 16.74 43.78 68.75
C GLU A 509 16.98 44.36 70.14
N LYS A 510 17.09 43.50 71.17
CA LYS A 510 17.41 43.92 72.55
C LYS A 510 18.84 44.43 72.69
N LEU A 511 19.73 44.04 71.78
CA LEU A 511 21.15 44.45 71.72
C LEU A 511 21.36 45.76 70.95
N ARG A 512 20.34 46.31 70.30
CA ARG A 512 20.48 47.58 69.58
C ARG A 512 20.83 48.71 70.54
N PRO A 513 21.75 49.62 70.17
CA PRO A 513 22.05 50.78 70.99
C PRO A 513 20.78 51.62 71.13
N ARG A 514 20.27 51.74 72.36
CA ARG A 514 19.21 52.71 72.67
C ARG A 514 19.80 54.08 72.41
N GLY A 515 19.34 54.75 71.36
CA GLY A 515 19.87 56.03 70.92
C GLY A 515 20.06 56.98 72.10
N ALA A 516 21.22 57.64 72.13
CA ALA A 516 21.49 58.80 72.95
C ALA A 516 20.56 59.96 72.53
N GLY A 517 19.28 59.87 72.94
CA GLY A 517 18.29 60.93 72.90
C GLY A 517 18.23 61.61 74.27
N ALA A 518 19.21 62.48 74.52
CA ALA A 518 19.17 63.67 75.37
C ALA A 518 18.24 63.64 76.61
N SER A 519 18.69 62.99 77.68
CA SER A 519 18.54 63.56 79.03
C SER A 519 19.77 64.44 79.31
N GLY A 520 19.63 65.75 79.13
CA GLY A 520 20.71 66.70 79.42
C GLY A 520 20.16 68.12 79.43
N GLY A 521 19.84 68.63 80.62
CA GLY A 521 19.31 69.98 80.80
C GLY A 521 20.30 71.07 80.41
N ALA A 522 19.76 72.19 79.94
CA ALA A 522 20.43 73.48 79.94
C ALA A 522 19.47 74.50 80.55
N GLY A 523 19.78 74.93 81.78
CA GLY A 523 19.25 76.17 82.33
C GLY A 523 20.05 77.36 81.79
N ALA A 524 19.36 78.38 81.31
CA ALA A 524 19.75 79.79 81.30
C ALA A 524 18.58 80.60 80.74
N GLY A 525 18.06 81.53 81.54
CA GLY A 525 16.90 82.38 81.27
C GLY A 525 16.19 82.71 82.56
#